data_AF-A0A1S8AZN7-F1
#
_entry.id   AF-A0A1S8AZN7-F1
#
_cell.length_a   1.000
_cell.length_b   1.000
_cell.length_c   1.000
_cell.angle_alpha   90.00
_cell.angle_beta   90.00
_cell.angle_gamma   90.00
#
_symmetry.space_group_name_H-M   'P 1'
#
loop_
_entity.id
_entity.type
_entity.pdbx_description
1 polymer ?
#
loop_
_entity_poly.entity_id
_entity_poly.type
_entity_poly.pdbx_seq_one_letter_code
_entity_poly.pdbx_strand_id
1 'polypeptide(L)'
;MQSDSEGIEVDAPDRLLERADVLATALGTSRSELLVAALRDYVENAREGPLEGEVAAAYYDDEITFEELTALVGTRRAADFRLLKGQLESASVDGVPER
;
A
#
# COMPACT_ATOMS: atom_id res chain seq x y z
N MET A 1 6.16 -27.16 -11.29
CA MET A 1 5.83 -26.15 -10.26
C MET A 1 4.81 -25.23 -10.88
N GLN A 2 3.56 -25.28 -10.44
CA GLN A 2 2.58 -24.26 -10.85
C GLN A 2 3.00 -23.00 -10.09
N SER A 3 3.36 -21.94 -10.81
CA SER A 3 3.47 -20.63 -10.21
C SER A 3 2.06 -20.22 -9.81
N ASP A 4 1.76 -20.15 -8.51
CA ASP A 4 0.54 -19.52 -8.02
C ASP A 4 0.54 -18.08 -8.54
N SER A 5 -0.24 -17.85 -9.58
CA SER A 5 -0.37 -16.58 -10.27
C SER A 5 -1.84 -16.41 -10.62
N GLU A 6 -2.44 -15.36 -10.07
CA GLU A 6 -3.82 -15.00 -10.34
C GLU A 6 -3.84 -13.95 -11.45
N GLY A 7 -4.60 -14.23 -12.52
CA GLY A 7 -4.79 -13.27 -13.60
C GLY A 7 -5.81 -12.21 -13.19
N ILE A 8 -5.48 -10.95 -13.40
CA ILE A 8 -6.38 -9.81 -13.15
C ILE A 8 -6.75 -9.14 -14.47
N GLU A 9 -8.01 -8.71 -14.59
CA GLU A 9 -8.46 -7.83 -15.66
C GLU A 9 -8.43 -6.38 -15.14
N VAL A 10 -7.79 -5.49 -15.89
CA VAL A 10 -7.58 -4.09 -15.47
C VAL A 10 -8.01 -3.17 -16.60
N ASP A 11 -8.99 -2.31 -16.32
CA ASP A 11 -9.34 -1.22 -17.21
C ASP A 11 -8.28 -0.12 -17.12
N ALA A 12 -7.58 0.11 -18.22
CA ALA A 12 -6.54 1.13 -18.31
C ALA A 12 -6.72 1.99 -19.57
N PRO A 13 -6.41 3.30 -19.53
CA PRO A 13 -6.45 4.14 -20.72
C PRO A 13 -5.51 3.62 -21.81
N ASP A 14 -5.97 3.55 -23.07
CA ASP A 14 -5.18 3.04 -24.21
C ASP A 14 -3.78 3.69 -24.29
N ARG A 15 -3.72 5.01 -24.11
CA ARG A 15 -2.45 5.76 -24.14
C ARG A 15 -1.45 5.34 -23.06
N LEU A 16 -1.93 4.86 -21.90
CA LEU A 16 -1.06 4.36 -20.85
C LEU A 16 -0.47 3.00 -21.25
N LEU A 17 -1.30 2.11 -21.78
CA LEU A 17 -0.90 0.80 -22.26
C LEU A 17 0.12 0.90 -23.41
N GLU A 18 -0.11 1.79 -24.37
CA GLU A 18 0.83 2.06 -25.46
C GLU A 18 2.21 2.50 -24.94
N ARG A 19 2.25 3.39 -23.94
CA ARG A 19 3.50 3.84 -23.33
C ARG A 19 4.19 2.73 -22.55
N ALA A 20 3.42 1.91 -21.84
CA ALA A 20 3.95 0.75 -21.13
C ALA A 20 4.58 -0.26 -22.09
N ASP A 21 3.99 -0.47 -23.27
CA ASP A 21 4.53 -1.36 -24.31
C ASP A 21 5.85 -0.85 -24.92
N VAL A 22 5.91 0.46 -25.19
CA VAL A 22 7.14 1.09 -25.66
C VAL A 22 8.24 0.95 -24.61
N LEU A 23 7.91 1.18 -23.33
CA LEU A 23 8.86 1.03 -22.23
C LEU A 23 9.31 -0.43 -22.05
N ALA A 24 8.38 -1.39 -22.11
CA ALA A 24 8.68 -2.82 -22.03
C ALA A 24 9.64 -3.24 -23.16
N THR A 25 9.38 -2.75 -24.38
CA THR A 25 10.26 -2.97 -25.54
C THR A 25 11.66 -2.39 -25.31
N ALA A 26 11.75 -1.14 -24.82
CA ALA A 26 13.01 -0.47 -24.56
C ALA A 26 13.85 -1.17 -23.47
N LEU A 27 13.18 -1.78 -22.48
CA LEU A 27 13.81 -2.51 -21.38
C LEU A 27 14.03 -4.00 -21.70
N GLY A 28 13.55 -4.50 -22.84
CA GLY A 28 13.65 -5.92 -23.20
C GLY A 28 12.85 -6.84 -22.28
N THR A 29 11.75 -6.36 -21.72
CA THR A 29 10.87 -7.09 -20.79
C THR A 29 9.46 -7.22 -21.36
N SER A 30 8.65 -8.10 -20.78
CA SER A 30 7.23 -8.20 -21.11
C SER A 30 6.40 -7.14 -20.37
N ARG A 31 5.22 -6.81 -20.92
CA ARG A 31 4.24 -5.94 -20.25
C ARG A 31 3.90 -6.46 -18.85
N SER A 32 3.70 -7.78 -18.71
CA SER A 32 3.35 -8.39 -17.43
C SER A 32 4.44 -8.20 -16.38
N GLU A 33 5.70 -8.43 -16.75
CA GLU A 33 6.85 -8.20 -15.85
C GLU A 33 6.96 -6.72 -15.44
N LEU A 34 6.73 -5.81 -16.38
CA LEU A 34 6.74 -4.37 -16.11
C LEU A 34 5.62 -3.97 -15.13
N LEU A 35 4.41 -4.47 -15.31
CA LEU A 35 3.28 -4.20 -14.42
C LEU A 35 3.50 -4.80 -13.02
N VAL A 36 4.05 -6.01 -12.94
CA VAL A 36 4.41 -6.63 -11.66
C VAL A 36 5.50 -5.83 -10.95
N ALA A 37 6.51 -5.35 -11.67
CA ALA A 37 7.55 -4.50 -11.11
C ALA A 37 6.98 -3.17 -10.59
N ALA A 38 6.12 -2.51 -11.38
CA ALA A 38 5.46 -1.27 -10.99
C ALA A 38 4.58 -1.44 -9.74
N LEU A 39 3.81 -2.54 -9.66
CA LEU A 39 2.99 -2.84 -8.49
C LEU A 39 3.85 -3.11 -7.25
N ARG A 40 4.95 -3.85 -7.38
CA ARG A 40 5.89 -4.08 -6.27
C ARG A 40 6.48 -2.78 -5.77
N ASP A 41 6.93 -1.90 -6.67
CA ASP A 41 7.46 -0.59 -6.31
C ASP A 41 6.41 0.26 -5.58
N TYR A 42 5.16 0.25 -6.08
CA TYR A 42 4.06 0.94 -5.44
C TYR A 42 3.76 0.43 -4.03
N VAL A 43 3.78 -0.89 -3.81
CA VAL A 43 3.58 -1.50 -2.49
C VAL A 43 4.76 -1.21 -1.55
N GLU A 44 6.00 -1.24 -2.02
CA GLU A 44 7.16 -0.88 -1.17
C GLU A 44 7.11 0.60 -0.73
N ASN A 45 6.56 1.50 -1.54
CA ASN A 45 6.33 2.89 -1.16
C ASN A 45 5.34 3.06 0.02
N ALA A 46 4.50 2.05 0.31
CA ALA A 46 3.67 2.02 1.51
C ALA A 46 4.49 1.81 2.80
N ARG A 47 5.67 1.19 2.69
CA ARG A 47 6.50 0.76 3.84
C ARG A 47 7.44 1.85 4.31
N GLU A 48 8.14 2.47 3.36
CA GLU A 48 9.24 3.42 3.62
C GLU A 48 9.17 4.63 2.69
N GLY A 49 8.00 4.90 2.12
CA GLY A 49 7.82 5.90 1.07
C GLY A 49 6.71 6.92 1.35
N PRO A 50 6.32 7.68 0.31
CA PRO A 50 5.37 8.80 0.46
C PRO A 50 3.96 8.36 0.90
N LEU A 51 3.63 7.07 0.74
CA LEU A 51 2.32 6.53 1.08
C LEU A 51 2.20 6.12 2.55
N GLU A 52 3.28 6.21 3.33
CA GLU A 52 3.26 5.80 4.74
C GLU A 52 2.16 6.50 5.55
N GLY A 53 1.97 7.82 5.33
CA GLY A 53 0.95 8.60 6.03
C GLY A 53 -0.49 8.19 5.68
N GLU A 54 -0.74 7.83 4.42
CA GLU A 54 -2.06 7.37 3.95
C GLU A 54 -2.40 6.01 4.57
N VAL A 55 -1.42 5.10 4.61
CA VAL A 55 -1.57 3.78 5.23
C VAL A 55 -1.80 3.89 6.74
N ALA A 56 -1.10 4.81 7.41
CA ALA A 56 -1.31 5.08 8.83
C ALA A 56 -2.72 5.63 9.10
N ALA A 57 -3.20 6.58 8.27
CA ALA A 57 -4.54 7.14 8.38
C ALA A 57 -5.61 6.05 8.24
N ALA A 58 -5.53 5.21 7.21
CA ALA A 58 -6.44 4.09 7.01
C ALA A 58 -6.51 3.15 8.23
N TYR A 59 -5.36 2.91 8.89
CA TYR A 59 -5.35 2.11 10.13
C TYR A 59 -5.96 2.85 11.33
N TYR A 60 -5.71 4.14 11.47
CA TYR A 60 -6.30 4.95 12.55
C TYR A 60 -7.82 5.07 12.41
N ASP A 61 -8.32 5.12 11.18
CA ASP A 61 -9.74 5.19 10.85
C ASP A 61 -10.42 3.79 10.80
N ASP A 62 -9.70 2.72 11.18
CA ASP A 62 -10.19 1.33 11.17
C ASP A 62 -10.62 0.81 9.78
N GLU A 63 -10.16 1.44 8.70
CA GLU A 63 -10.41 0.98 7.32
C GLU A 63 -9.60 -0.28 6.98
N ILE A 64 -8.44 -0.45 7.63
CA ILE A 64 -7.62 -1.66 7.55
C ILE A 64 -7.33 -2.21 8.94
N THR A 65 -7.24 -3.54 9.02
CA THR A 65 -6.89 -4.25 10.24
C THR A 65 -5.38 -4.17 10.52
N PHE A 66 -4.99 -4.48 11.76
CA PHE A 66 -3.57 -4.59 12.13
C PHE A 66 -2.83 -5.69 11.33
N GLU A 67 -3.54 -6.74 10.92
CA GLU A 67 -2.95 -7.81 10.10
C GLU A 67 -2.65 -7.33 8.68
N GLU A 68 -3.60 -6.63 8.04
CA GLU A 68 -3.42 -6.02 6.72
C GLU A 68 -2.33 -4.94 6.75
N LEU A 69 -2.30 -4.11 7.79
CA LEU A 69 -1.22 -3.15 8.01
C LEU A 69 0.14 -3.86 8.14
N THR A 70 0.20 -4.96 8.88
CA THR A 70 1.44 -5.75 9.04
C THR A 70 1.90 -6.35 7.72
N ALA A 71 0.97 -6.79 6.87
CA ALA A 71 1.28 -7.30 5.53
C ALA A 71 1.85 -6.21 4.62
N LEU A 72 1.38 -4.97 4.76
CA LEU A 72 1.89 -3.82 4.02
C LEU A 72 3.26 -3.38 4.58
N VAL A 73 3.32 -2.90 5.82
CA VAL A 73 4.50 -2.19 6.36
C VAL A 73 5.47 -3.06 7.15
N GLY A 74 5.11 -4.31 7.43
CA GLY A 74 5.87 -5.22 8.28
C GLY A 74 5.60 -5.00 9.77
N THR A 75 5.97 -6.01 10.58
CA THR A 75 5.59 -6.09 12.00
C THR A 75 6.07 -4.92 12.84
N ARG A 76 7.30 -4.45 12.61
CA ARG A 76 7.89 -3.36 13.41
C ARG A 76 7.13 -2.05 13.18
N ARG A 77 6.92 -1.68 11.92
CA ARG A 77 6.25 -0.42 11.57
C ARG A 77 4.79 -0.45 11.97
N ALA A 78 4.12 -1.58 11.78
CA ALA A 78 2.75 -1.78 12.26
C ALA A 78 2.65 -1.60 13.79
N ALA A 79 3.60 -2.13 14.57
CA ALA A 79 3.63 -1.96 16.01
C ALA A 79 3.79 -0.48 16.44
N ASP A 80 4.62 0.29 15.72
CA ASP A 80 4.77 1.72 15.96
C ASP A 80 3.43 2.45 15.72
N PHE A 81 2.72 2.15 14.63
CA PHE A 81 1.39 2.71 14.37
C PHE A 81 0.36 2.31 15.43
N ARG A 82 0.35 1.06 15.87
CA ARG A 82 -0.54 0.61 16.95
C ARG A 82 -0.31 1.36 18.25
N LEU A 83 0.96 1.63 18.59
CA LEU A 83 1.29 2.44 19.76
C LEU A 83 0.76 3.87 19.60
N LEU A 84 0.96 4.50 18.44
CA LEU A 84 0.47 5.84 18.15
C LEU A 84 -1.06 5.92 18.18
N LYS A 85 -1.76 4.94 17.62
CA LYS A 85 -3.23 4.85 17.68
C LYS A 85 -3.73 4.85 19.12
N GLY A 86 -3.15 4.02 19.98
CA GLY A 86 -3.52 3.98 21.40
C GLY A 86 -3.26 5.29 22.15
N GLN A 87 -2.19 6.01 21.80
CA GLN A 87 -1.92 7.34 22.36
C GLN A 87 -2.97 8.35 21.92
N LEU A 88 -3.35 8.38 20.64
CA LEU A 88 -4.39 9.26 20.11
C LEU A 88 -5.76 9.00 20.75
N GLU A 89 -6.11 7.72 20.92
CA GLU A 89 -7.35 7.33 21.61
C GLU A 89 -7.34 7.80 23.07
N SER A 90 -6.25 7.58 23.82
CA SER A 90 -6.15 8.04 25.21
C SER A 90 -6.20 9.57 25.35
N ALA A 91 -5.54 10.30 24.46
CA ALA A 91 -5.54 11.76 24.45
C ALA A 91 -6.91 12.36 24.09
N SER A 92 -7.69 11.66 23.26
CA SER A 92 -9.05 12.09 22.90
C SER A 92 -10.03 11.94 24.07
N VAL A 93 -9.80 10.97 24.96
CA VAL A 93 -10.64 10.74 26.14
C VAL A 93 -10.37 11.77 27.25
N ASP A 94 -9.13 12.26 27.39
CA ASP A 94 -8.77 13.28 28.39
C ASP A 94 -9.15 14.73 27.99
N GLY A 95 -9.69 14.94 26.77
CA GLY A 95 -9.89 16.26 26.17
C GLY A 95 -11.32 16.75 26.01
N VAL A 96 -12.35 15.99 26.41
CA VAL A 96 -13.76 16.43 26.29
C VAL A 96 -14.26 16.96 27.63
N PRO A 97 -14.31 18.29 27.86
CA PRO A 97 -15.22 18.82 28.85
C PRO A 97 -16.63 18.69 28.26
N GLU A 98 -17.43 17.76 28.77
CA GLU A 98 -18.88 17.89 28.67
C GLU A 98 -19.26 19.19 29.37
N ARG A 99 -19.53 20.29 28.64
CA ARG A 99 -20.48 21.39 28.99
C ARG A 99 -20.79 22.27 27.78
#